data_AF-A0A367ZHN3-F1
#
_entry.id   AF-A0A367ZHN3-F1
#
_cell.length_a   1.000
_cell.length_b   1.000
_cell.length_c   1.000
_cell.angle_alpha   90.00
_cell.angle_beta   90.00
_cell.angle_gamma   90.00
#
_symmetry.space_group_name_H-M   'P 1'
#
loop_
_entity.id
_entity.type
_entity.pdbx_description
1 polymer ?
#
loop_
_entity_poly.entity_id
_entity_poly.type
_entity_poly.pdbx_seq_one_letter_code
_entity_poly.pdbx_strand_id
1 'polypeptide(L)' 'MTICEHTCKGLCKALELAIEQESKSIQSLKNFFDECDYPDVKILLNDIITAKEKYILLLKDKAEDVRIRFNTLDQIGESF' A
#
# COMPACT_ATOMS: atom_id res chain seq x y z
N MET A 1 -10.34 -14.54 4.28
CA MET A 1 -11.74 -14.38 3.84
C MET A 1 -11.73 -13.38 2.70
N THR A 2 -11.90 -13.84 1.47
CA THR A 2 -11.74 -13.04 0.24
C THR A 2 -12.94 -13.30 -0.65
N ILE A 3 -13.81 -12.30 -0.81
CA ILE A 3 -14.76 -12.25 -1.91
C ILE A 3 -14.69 -10.83 -2.50
N CYS A 4 -14.53 -10.78 -3.82
CA CYS A 4 -14.44 -9.58 -4.64
C CYS A 4 -15.09 -9.96 -5.98
N GLU A 5 -16.37 -9.68 -6.18
CA GLU A 5 -17.03 -9.96 -7.47
C GLU A 5 -17.81 -8.74 -7.98
N HIS A 6 -17.15 -7.95 -8.85
CA HIS A 6 -17.46 -7.75 -10.28
C HIS A 6 -16.72 -6.50 -10.80
N THR A 7 -16.17 -6.59 -12.02
CA THR A 7 -15.44 -5.56 -12.82
C THR A 7 -14.10 -4.98 -12.35
N CYS A 8 -13.76 -5.02 -11.05
CA CYS A 8 -12.47 -4.52 -10.54
C CYS A 8 -11.68 -5.55 -9.71
N LYS A 9 -11.86 -6.86 -10.01
CA LYS A 9 -11.35 -8.03 -9.26
C LYS A 9 -9.85 -8.00 -8.92
N GLY A 10 -9.05 -7.37 -9.77
CA GLY A 10 -7.61 -7.23 -9.57
C GLY A 10 -7.21 -6.06 -8.67
N LEU A 11 -8.09 -5.10 -8.39
CA LEU A 11 -7.69 -3.85 -7.73
C LEU A 11 -7.31 -4.05 -6.26
N CYS A 12 -8.10 -4.81 -5.49
CA CYS A 12 -7.73 -5.15 -4.11
C CYS A 12 -6.37 -5.85 -4.07
N LYS A 13 -6.18 -6.83 -4.98
CA LYS A 13 -4.93 -7.57 -5.04
C LYS A 13 -3.75 -6.70 -5.50
N ALA A 14 -3.99 -5.78 -6.44
CA ALA A 14 -2.99 -4.84 -6.93
C ALA A 14 -2.58 -3.84 -5.84
N LEU A 15 -3.52 -3.35 -5.03
CA LEU A 15 -3.23 -2.47 -3.89
C LEU A 15 -2.43 -3.21 -2.81
N GLU A 16 -2.77 -4.46 -2.49
CA GLU A 16 -1.96 -5.31 -1.59
C GLU A 16 -0.53 -5.48 -2.10
N LEU A 17 -0.37 -5.82 -3.39
CA LEU A 17 0.94 -5.99 -4.01
C LEU A 17 1.74 -4.69 -4.01
N ALA A 18 1.09 -3.55 -4.27
CA ALA A 18 1.72 -2.24 -4.21
C ALA A 18 2.23 -1.93 -2.79
N ILE A 19 1.43 -2.21 -1.75
CA ILE A 19 1.82 -2.04 -0.35
C ILE A 19 3.05 -2.92 -0.03
N GLU A 20 3.03 -4.19 -0.46
CA GLU A 20 4.15 -5.11 -0.24
C GLU A 20 5.43 -4.62 -0.94
N GLN A 21 5.31 -4.15 -2.18
CA GLN A 21 6.45 -3.66 -2.96
C GLN A 21 7.05 -2.39 -2.36
N GLU A 22 6.21 -1.44 -1.92
CA GLU A 22 6.68 -0.24 -1.24
C GLU A 22 7.32 -0.56 0.11
N SER A 23 6.76 -1.53 0.85
CA SER A 23 7.33 -1.98 2.13
C SER A 23 8.74 -2.58 1.94
N LYS A 24 8.92 -3.41 0.90
CA LYS A 24 10.23 -3.95 0.52
C LYS A 24 11.20 -2.84 0.11
N SER A 25 10.73 -1.86 -0.66
CA SER A 25 11.55 -0.71 -1.07
C SER A 25 12.02 0.12 0.13
N ILE A 26 11.15 0.37 1.11
CA ILE A 26 11.52 1.05 2.35
C ILE A 26 12.56 0.24 3.12
N GLN A 27 12.38 -1.08 3.24
CA GLN A 27 13.35 -1.94 3.92
C GLN A 27 14.74 -1.84 3.27
N SER A 28 14.83 -1.88 1.94
CA SER A 28 16.09 -1.70 1.23
C SER A 28 16.72 -0.34 1.48
N LEU A 29 15.93 0.74 1.49
CA LEU A 29 16.43 2.09 1.76
C LEU A 29 16.89 2.25 3.22
N LYS A 30 16.20 1.63 4.18
CA LYS A 30 16.60 1.63 5.60
C LYS A 30 17.95 0.93 5.79
N ASN A 31 18.18 -0.20 5.13
CA ASN A 31 19.49 -0.86 5.16
C ASN A 31 20.61 0.07 4.65
N PHE A 32 20.39 0.78 3.54
CA PHE A 32 21.37 1.76 3.06
C PHE A 32 21.53 2.98 3.98
N PHE A 33 20.45 3.42 4.64
CA PHE A 33 20.51 4.50 5.62
C PHE A 33 21.39 4.14 6.82
N ASP A 34 21.29 2.89 7.28
CA ASP A 34 22.09 2.37 8.39
C ASP A 34 23.58 2.22 8.02
N GLU A 35 23.87 1.87 6.77
CA GLU A 35 25.24 1.73 6.23
C GLU A 35 25.89 3.06 5.81
N CYS A 36 25.11 4.12 5.63
CA CYS A 36 25.63 5.41 5.16
C CYS A 36 26.35 6.18 6.28
N ASP A 37 27.50 6.79 6.00
CA ASP A 37 28.20 7.67 6.95
C ASP A 37 28.08 9.17 6.62
N TYR A 38 27.50 9.50 5.46
CA TYR A 38 27.36 10.87 4.98
C TYR A 38 26.04 11.49 5.47
N PRO A 39 26.05 12.50 6.35
CA PRO A 39 24.83 13.02 6.98
C PRO A 39 23.84 13.66 5.99
N ASP A 40 24.34 14.32 4.96
CA ASP A 40 23.56 14.90 3.87
C ASP A 40 22.83 13.83 3.06
N VAL A 41 23.51 12.72 2.76
CA VAL A 41 22.91 11.57 2.08
C VAL A 41 21.86 10.88 2.97
N LYS A 42 22.08 10.80 4.29
CA LYS A 42 21.06 10.31 5.23
C LYS A 42 19.78 11.14 5.21
N ILE A 43 19.89 12.47 5.14
CA ILE A 43 18.73 13.35 5.04
C ILE A 43 17.94 13.02 3.77
N LEU A 44 18.61 12.88 2.63
CA LEU A 44 17.97 12.50 1.36
C LEU A 44 17.26 11.14 1.46
N LEU A 45 17.92 10.14 2.03
CA LEU A 45 17.32 8.80 2.23
C LEU A 45 16.11 8.85 3.17
N ASN A 46 16.19 9.62 4.26
CA ASN A 46 15.10 9.76 5.21
C ASN A 46 13.88 10.46 4.60
N ASP A 47 14.09 11.47 3.75
CA ASP A 47 13.00 12.14 3.03
C ASP A 47 12.27 11.18 2.08
N ILE A 48 13.02 10.34 1.36
CA ILE A 48 12.45 9.31 0.47
C ILE A 48 11.68 8.26 1.28
N ILE A 49 12.25 7.76 2.39
CA ILE A 49 11.60 6.79 3.27
C ILE A 49 10.28 7.37 3.80
N THR A 50 10.31 8.59 4.32
CA THR A 50 9.14 9.29 4.86
C THR A 50 8.04 9.46 3.80
N ALA A 51 8.42 9.83 2.56
CA ALA A 51 7.47 9.96 1.46
C ALA A 51 6.81 8.61 1.10
N LYS A 52 7.59 7.52 1.07
CA LYS A 52 7.07 6.17 0.81
C LYS A 52 6.16 5.67 1.94
N GLU A 53 6.49 5.93 3.20
CA GLU A 53 5.65 5.58 4.35
C GLU A 53 4.27 6.28 4.26
N LYS A 54 4.25 7.56 3.88
CA LYS A 54 3.00 8.29 3.60
C LYS A 54 2.22 7.68 2.44
N TYR A 55 2.92 7.26 1.38
CA TYR A 55 2.28 6.61 0.24
C TYR A 55 1.67 5.24 0.59
N ILE A 56 2.32 4.44 1.46
CA ILE A 56 1.74 3.20 1.99
C ILE A 56 0.45 3.48 2.76
N LEU A 57 0.40 4.53 3.58
CA LEU A 57 -0.82 4.91 4.30
C LEU A 57 -1.94 5.25 3.31
N LEU A 58 -1.64 5.98 2.24
CA LEU A 58 -2.61 6.25 1.16
C LEU A 58 -3.09 4.96 0.51
N LEU A 59 -2.20 4.03 0.18
CA LEU A 59 -2.57 2.75 -0.44
C LEU A 59 -3.47 1.92 0.49
N LYS A 60 -3.20 1.89 1.79
CA LYS A 60 -4.02 1.21 2.80
C LYS A 60 -5.41 1.82 2.92
N ASP A 61 -5.48 3.16 2.99
CA ASP A 61 -6.74 3.89 3.02
C ASP A 61 -7.60 3.58 1.78
N LYS A 62 -6.98 3.59 0.59
CA LYS A 62 -7.67 3.28 -0.66
C LYS A 62 -8.05 1.80 -0.79
N ALA A 63 -7.24 0.89 -0.24
CA ALA A 63 -7.59 -0.52 -0.18
C ALA A 63 -8.85 -0.75 0.67
N GLU A 64 -8.95 -0.05 1.80
CA GLU A 64 -10.14 -0.11 2.66
C GLU A 64 -11.37 0.51 1.99
N ASP A 65 -11.24 1.67 1.34
CA ASP A 65 -12.30 2.29 0.54
C ASP A 65 -12.86 1.33 -0.51
N VAL A 66 -11.98 0.64 -1.23
CA VAL A 66 -12.34 -0.34 -2.25
C VAL A 66 -13.04 -1.55 -1.62
N ARG A 67 -12.52 -2.05 -0.49
CA ARG A 67 -13.12 -3.18 0.24
C ARG A 67 -14.54 -2.87 0.71
N ILE A 68 -14.77 -1.70 1.29
CA ILE A 68 -16.10 -1.26 1.75
C ILE A 68 -17.08 -1.19 0.58
N ARG A 69 -16.66 -0.62 -0.56
CA ARG A 69 -17.50 -0.49 -1.76
C ARG A 69 -17.89 -1.84 -2.32
N PHE A 70 -16.96 -2.80 -2.44
CA PHE A 70 -17.28 -4.13 -2.94
C PHE A 70 -18.15 -4.94 -1.97
N ASN A 71 -17.88 -4.87 -0.67
CA ASN A 71 -18.75 -5.53 0.33
C ASN A 71 -20.18 -4.98 0.32
N THR A 72 -20.36 -3.68 0.08
CA THR A 72 -21.70 -3.06 -0.02
C THR A 72 -22.44 -3.54 -1.28
N LEU A 73 -21.73 -3.73 -2.39
CA LEU A 73 -22.33 -4.24 -3.63
C LEU A 73 -22.74 -5.71 -3.50
N ASP A 74 -21.93 -6.53 -2.85
CA ASP A 74 -22.22 -7.95 -2.64
C ASP A 74 -23.50 -8.15 -1.77
N GLN A 75 -23.73 -7.30 -0.76
CA GLN A 75 -24.93 -7.35 0.08
C GLN A 75 -26.23 -6.97 -0.66
N ILE A 76 -26.15 -6.10 -1.68
CA ILE A 76 -27.30 -5.75 -2.51
C ILE A 76 -27.64 -6.88 -3.49
N GLY A 77 -26.62 -7.62 -3.96
CA GLY A 77 -26.79 -8.77 -4.85
C GLY A 77 -27.46 -9.98 -4.20
N GLU A 78 -27.29 -10.18 -2.89
CA GLU A 78 -27.96 -11.25 -2.13
C GLU A 78 -29.41 -10.92 -1.70
N SER A 79 -29.87 -9.67 -1.89
CA SER A 79 -31.21 -9.22 -1.46
C SER A 79 -32.29 -9.27 -2.55
N PHE A 80 -32.07 -10.01 -3.65
CA PHE A 80 -33.06 -10.21 -4.73
C PHE A 80 -33.33 -11.69 -5.03
#